data_AF-A0A096LQA9-F1
#
_entry.id   AF-A0A096LQA9-F1
#
_cell.length_a   1.000
_cell.length_b   1.000
_cell.length_c   1.000
_cell.angle_alpha   90.00
_cell.angle_beta   90.00
_cell.angle_gamma   90.00
#
_symmetry.space_group_name_H-M   'P 1'
#
loop_
_entity.id
_entity.type
_entity.pdbx_description
1 polymer ?
#
loop_
_entity_poly.entity_id
_entity_poly.type
_entity_poly.pdbx_seq_one_letter_code
_entity_poly.pdbx_strand_id
1 'polypeptide(L)'
;MTTSWSDRLQNCAELPANMDGIAMKKYRREAHHRVFVNRSLAMEKIKCFGFDMDYTLAVYKSPEYESLGFDLTVERLVSIGYPQELLNFVYDPSFPTRGLVFDTMFGNLLKVDAYGNILVCAHGFNFLRGIQFLVERERPEIREMYPNKFIQRGDTDRFYILNTLFNLPETYLFACLVDFFTNCPRYASCESGFKDGDLFMSYKSMFQDVRDAVDWVHFKGTLKEKTVENLEKYVVKDPKLPLLLSRMNEVAKVFLATNSDYKYTEKIMTYLFDFSHGPKPGTPHRPWQSYFDLILVDARKPVFFGEGTVLRQVDTTTGRLKIGTYTGPLQHGIVYSGGSSDIVCDLLGAKGKDIIYIGDHIFGDILKSKKRQGWRTFLVIPELAQELHVWTDKSAIFEELQSLDCFLADLYKHLDSSSNERPDISSLQRRIKKVTHDMDMCYGMMGSLFRSGSRQTLFASQVMRYADLYAASFINLLYYPFSYLFRAAHVLMPHESTVEHSHVNLIDTESPLATRNRRDFDVKEMEIKRHQLTRSISEIQPPHLFPQAPQEITHCHDEDDSVHEGKE
;
A
#
# COMPACT_ATOMS: atom_id res chain seq x y z
N MET A 1 -14.29 5.99 24.81
CA MET A 1 -12.97 5.89 24.16
C MET A 1 -13.02 4.71 23.20
N THR A 2 -12.93 4.97 21.91
CA THR A 2 -12.82 3.95 20.86
C THR A 2 -11.36 3.51 20.77
N THR A 3 -11.08 2.21 20.92
CA THR A 3 -9.73 1.62 20.79
C THR A 3 -9.14 1.92 19.42
N SER A 4 -7.93 2.49 19.37
CA SER A 4 -7.24 2.79 18.11
C SER A 4 -6.57 1.54 17.52
N TRP A 5 -6.08 1.64 16.27
CA TRP A 5 -5.30 0.56 15.68
C TRP A 5 -3.94 0.36 16.37
N SER A 6 -3.31 1.43 16.88
CA SER A 6 -2.05 1.31 17.61
C SER A 6 -2.23 0.69 18.99
N ASP A 7 -3.37 0.89 19.67
CA ASP A 7 -3.69 0.20 20.92
C ASP A 7 -3.68 -1.31 20.71
N ARG A 8 -4.26 -1.79 19.60
CA ARG A 8 -4.26 -3.21 19.26
C ARG A 8 -2.86 -3.73 18.97
N LEU A 9 -2.05 -2.95 18.26
CA LEU A 9 -0.65 -3.31 17.99
C LEU A 9 0.16 -3.35 19.28
N GLN A 10 -0.01 -2.39 20.18
CA GLN A 10 0.66 -2.35 21.49
C GLN A 10 0.23 -3.53 22.37
N ASN A 11 -1.06 -3.84 22.43
CA ASN A 11 -1.57 -5.01 23.15
C ASN A 11 -0.97 -6.33 22.60
N CYS A 12 -0.80 -6.45 21.28
CA CYS A 12 -0.12 -7.60 20.68
C CYS A 12 1.41 -7.56 20.93
N ALA A 13 2.01 -6.39 21.03
CA ALA A 13 3.43 -6.19 21.33
C ALA A 13 3.77 -6.68 22.75
N GLU A 14 2.87 -6.48 23.72
CA GLU A 14 3.05 -6.90 25.11
C GLU A 14 2.98 -8.42 25.31
N LEU A 15 2.34 -9.15 24.38
CA LEU A 15 2.30 -10.60 24.44
C LEU A 15 3.70 -11.19 24.16
N PRO A 16 4.21 -12.08 25.03
CA PRO A 16 5.49 -12.75 24.79
C PRO A 16 5.40 -13.65 23.56
N ALA A 17 6.53 -13.86 22.88
CA ALA A 17 6.62 -14.83 21.80
C ALA A 17 6.49 -16.26 22.38
N ASN A 18 5.27 -16.81 22.39
CA ASN A 18 5.07 -18.22 22.69
C ASN A 18 5.46 -19.05 21.46
N MET A 19 6.59 -19.75 21.54
CA MET A 19 7.18 -20.51 20.44
C MET A 19 6.74 -21.98 20.42
N ASP A 20 5.81 -22.39 21.29
CA ASP A 20 5.35 -23.77 21.36
C ASP A 20 4.61 -24.18 20.07
N GLY A 21 5.25 -25.08 19.30
CA GLY A 21 4.78 -25.54 17.99
C GLY A 21 3.42 -26.26 18.00
N ILE A 22 2.81 -26.49 19.17
CA ILE A 22 1.48 -27.08 19.34
C ILE A 22 0.39 -25.99 19.28
N ALA A 23 0.62 -24.80 19.84
CA ALA A 23 -0.32 -23.68 19.78
C ALA A 23 -0.34 -23.00 18.38
N MET A 24 0.79 -23.06 17.66
CA MET A 24 0.93 -22.48 16.31
C MET A 24 0.30 -23.30 15.19
N LYS A 25 -0.23 -24.50 15.49
CA LYS A 25 -0.81 -25.46 14.54
C LYS A 25 -2.33 -25.34 14.37
N LYS A 26 -2.96 -24.22 14.72
CA LYS A 26 -4.33 -23.95 14.22
C LYS A 26 -4.22 -23.82 12.70
N TYR A 27 -5.00 -24.60 11.93
CA TYR A 27 -4.95 -24.66 10.44
C TYR A 27 -4.95 -23.26 9.79
N ARG A 28 -5.51 -22.26 10.48
CA ARG A 28 -5.36 -20.83 10.20
C ARG A 28 -4.93 -20.11 11.48
N ARG A 29 -3.82 -19.37 11.43
CA ARG A 29 -3.45 -18.38 12.47
C ARG A 29 -4.55 -17.32 12.56
N GLU A 30 -4.72 -16.73 13.75
CA GLU A 30 -5.68 -15.66 13.96
C GLU A 30 -5.38 -14.48 13.03
N ALA A 31 -6.42 -13.81 12.53
CA ALA A 31 -6.29 -12.83 11.45
C ALA A 31 -5.31 -11.69 11.79
N HIS A 32 -5.28 -11.27 13.06
CA HIS A 32 -4.38 -10.22 13.55
C HIS A 32 -2.90 -10.64 13.56
N HIS A 33 -2.59 -11.94 13.71
CA HIS A 33 -1.24 -12.52 13.66
C HIS A 33 -0.88 -13.08 12.28
N ARG A 34 -1.73 -12.90 11.27
CA ARG A 34 -1.57 -13.52 9.95
C ARG A 34 -0.77 -12.63 9.02
N VAL A 35 0.03 -13.25 8.17
CA VAL A 35 0.55 -12.65 6.93
C VAL A 35 -0.39 -13.07 5.79
N PHE A 36 -0.95 -12.09 5.11
CA PHE A 36 -1.84 -12.29 3.96
C PHE A 36 -1.03 -12.29 2.66
N VAL A 37 -1.52 -13.01 1.66
CA VAL A 37 -0.75 -13.38 0.46
C VAL A 37 -1.53 -12.99 -0.80
N ASN A 38 -0.97 -12.10 -1.61
CA ASN A 38 -1.50 -11.77 -2.94
C ASN A 38 -0.80 -12.56 -4.05
N ARG A 39 0.49 -12.88 -3.88
CA ARG A 39 1.30 -13.70 -4.81
C ARG A 39 2.14 -14.68 -4.03
N SER A 40 2.27 -15.90 -4.53
CA SER A 40 3.05 -16.95 -3.87
C SER A 40 4.50 -16.51 -3.68
N LEU A 41 5.08 -16.83 -2.51
CA LEU A 41 6.44 -16.47 -2.13
C LEU A 41 7.06 -17.61 -1.31
N ALA A 42 8.12 -18.22 -1.85
CA ALA A 42 8.93 -19.19 -1.14
C ALA A 42 9.97 -18.46 -0.27
N MET A 43 9.80 -18.49 1.05
CA MET A 43 10.70 -17.77 1.97
C MET A 43 12.15 -18.27 1.91
N GLU A 44 12.35 -19.54 1.57
CA GLU A 44 13.67 -20.17 1.44
C GLU A 44 14.55 -19.53 0.34
N LYS A 45 13.91 -18.92 -0.67
CA LYS A 45 14.59 -18.21 -1.76
C LYS A 45 15.04 -16.80 -1.37
N ILE A 46 14.50 -16.24 -0.28
CA ILE A 46 14.88 -14.91 0.20
C ILE A 46 16.27 -14.97 0.83
N LYS A 47 17.17 -14.11 0.36
CA LYS A 47 18.55 -13.98 0.86
C LYS A 47 18.80 -12.64 1.55
N CYS A 48 17.90 -11.67 1.40
CA CYS A 48 17.97 -10.39 2.10
C CYS A 48 16.59 -9.91 2.58
N PHE A 49 16.53 -9.48 3.84
CA PHE A 49 15.39 -8.78 4.43
C PHE A 49 15.70 -7.30 4.54
N GLY A 50 14.97 -6.47 3.80
CA GLY A 50 15.12 -5.02 3.84
C GLY A 50 13.97 -4.36 4.57
N PHE A 51 14.27 -3.35 5.38
CA PHE A 51 13.28 -2.63 6.16
C PHE A 51 13.28 -1.13 5.87
N ASP A 52 12.09 -0.52 5.87
CA ASP A 52 11.92 0.88 6.23
C ASP A 52 11.83 1.05 7.75
N MET A 53 11.99 2.28 8.25
CA MET A 53 11.90 2.60 9.68
C MET A 53 10.52 3.10 10.08
N ASP A 54 10.15 4.30 9.64
CA ASP A 54 8.96 5.02 10.13
C ASP A 54 7.68 4.31 9.67
N TYR A 55 6.71 4.13 10.58
CA TYR A 55 5.48 3.34 10.38
C TYR A 55 5.66 1.87 9.94
N THR A 56 6.90 1.39 9.85
CA THR A 56 7.25 0.00 9.57
C THR A 56 7.84 -0.67 10.82
N LEU A 57 9.08 -0.32 11.18
CA LEU A 57 9.70 -0.74 12.45
C LEU A 57 9.20 0.12 13.62
N ALA A 58 9.17 1.44 13.42
CA ALA A 58 8.74 2.44 14.37
C ALA A 58 7.29 2.85 14.07
N VAL A 59 6.33 2.09 14.58
CA VAL A 59 4.91 2.44 14.44
C VAL A 59 4.56 3.51 15.47
N TYR A 60 4.15 4.69 15.00
CA TYR A 60 3.73 5.76 15.91
C TYR A 60 2.32 5.51 16.47
N LYS A 61 2.10 5.89 17.73
CA LYS A 61 0.84 5.71 18.45
C LYS A 61 -0.22 6.72 18.00
N SER A 62 -1.43 6.22 17.80
CA SER A 62 -2.60 6.93 17.32
C SER A 62 -3.67 7.04 18.42
N PRO A 63 -4.27 8.22 18.63
CA PRO A 63 -4.16 9.43 17.80
C PRO A 63 -3.08 10.44 18.25
N GLU A 64 -2.25 10.09 19.24
CA GLU A 64 -1.33 11.05 19.89
C GLU A 64 -0.32 11.66 18.93
N TYR A 65 0.25 10.85 18.02
CA TYR A 65 1.26 11.32 17.09
C TYR A 65 0.65 12.17 15.98
N GLU A 66 -0.51 11.78 15.45
CA GLU A 66 -1.25 12.56 14.47
C GLU A 66 -1.68 13.91 15.06
N SER A 67 -2.18 13.94 16.30
CA SER A 67 -2.54 15.17 16.99
C SER A 67 -1.32 16.10 17.17
N LEU A 68 -0.17 15.56 17.57
CA LEU A 68 1.06 16.35 17.67
C LEU A 68 1.47 16.97 16.32
N GLY A 69 1.43 16.17 15.24
CA GLY A 69 1.71 16.66 13.89
C GLY A 69 0.72 17.72 13.42
N PHE A 70 -0.56 17.54 13.76
CA PHE A 70 -1.64 18.48 13.46
C PHE A 70 -1.43 19.83 14.15
N ASP A 71 -1.25 19.83 15.47
CA ASP A 71 -1.10 21.04 16.28
C ASP A 71 0.11 21.86 15.82
N LEU A 72 1.26 21.22 15.60
CA LEU A 72 2.47 21.89 15.12
C LEU A 72 2.31 22.46 13.71
N THR A 73 1.53 21.79 12.85
CA THR A 73 1.24 22.28 11.49
C THR A 73 0.32 23.48 11.54
N VAL A 74 -0.70 23.46 12.40
CA VAL A 74 -1.60 24.58 12.67
C VAL A 74 -0.82 25.79 13.19
N GLU A 75 0.02 25.60 14.21
CA GLU A 75 0.90 26.66 14.74
C GLU A 75 1.81 27.24 13.64
N ARG A 76 2.35 26.37 12.77
CA ARG A 76 3.18 26.81 11.64
C ARG A 76 2.41 27.66 10.65
N LEU A 77 1.20 27.26 10.26
CA LEU A 77 0.34 28.06 9.35
C LEU A 77 0.00 29.43 9.96
N VAL A 78 -0.36 29.47 11.24
CA VAL A 78 -0.66 30.72 11.94
C VAL A 78 0.59 31.61 12.00
N SER A 79 1.77 31.04 12.23
CA SER A 79 3.04 31.79 12.25
C SER A 79 3.40 32.47 10.92
N ILE A 80 2.88 31.97 9.79
CA ILE A 80 3.10 32.55 8.45
C ILE A 80 1.95 33.46 7.99
N GLY A 81 0.92 33.65 8.82
CA GLY A 81 -0.14 34.65 8.58
C GLY A 81 -1.54 34.09 8.39
N TYR A 82 -1.77 32.78 8.58
CA TYR A 82 -3.14 32.25 8.63
C TYR A 82 -3.92 32.79 9.86
N PRO A 83 -5.25 32.81 9.82
CA PRO A 83 -6.10 33.34 10.90
C PRO A 83 -5.86 32.64 12.24
N GLN A 84 -5.95 33.40 13.34
CA GLN A 84 -5.69 32.90 14.70
C GLN A 84 -6.73 31.84 15.14
N GLU A 85 -7.91 31.86 14.54
CA GLU A 85 -8.99 30.91 14.81
C GLU A 85 -8.60 29.46 14.53
N LEU A 86 -7.61 29.22 13.66
CA LEU A 86 -7.07 27.89 13.40
C LEU A 86 -6.50 27.23 14.66
N LEU A 87 -5.99 28.01 15.63
CA LEU A 87 -5.48 27.50 16.91
C LEU A 87 -6.57 26.80 17.75
N ASN A 88 -7.84 26.99 17.42
CA ASN A 88 -8.96 26.30 18.08
C ASN A 88 -9.28 24.94 17.45
N PHE A 89 -8.64 24.57 16.35
CA PHE A 89 -8.83 23.24 15.76
C PHE A 89 -8.24 22.17 16.68
N VAL A 90 -8.92 21.03 16.72
CA VAL A 90 -8.49 19.85 17.47
C VAL A 90 -8.56 18.66 16.52
N TYR A 91 -7.50 17.86 16.46
CA TYR A 91 -7.46 16.70 15.59
C TYR A 91 -8.57 15.68 15.93
N ASP A 92 -9.37 15.31 14.94
CA ASP A 92 -10.39 14.26 15.06
C ASP A 92 -10.00 13.02 14.24
N PRO A 93 -9.57 11.92 14.89
CA PRO A 93 -9.17 10.71 14.19
C PRO A 93 -10.33 9.97 13.51
N SER A 94 -11.59 10.33 13.78
CA SER A 94 -12.75 9.67 13.17
C SER A 94 -13.07 10.15 11.75
N PHE A 95 -12.48 11.28 11.31
CA PHE A 95 -12.67 11.83 9.98
C PHE A 95 -11.76 11.21 8.92
N PRO A 96 -10.41 11.32 9.02
CA PRO A 96 -9.54 10.97 7.91
C PRO A 96 -9.38 9.46 7.74
N THR A 97 -9.36 9.02 6.49
CA THR A 97 -8.91 7.67 6.09
C THR A 97 -7.72 7.85 5.15
N ARG A 98 -6.71 7.00 5.27
CA ARG A 98 -5.54 7.05 4.38
C ARG A 98 -5.92 6.73 2.93
N GLY A 99 -5.16 7.30 1.97
CA GLY A 99 -5.33 7.05 0.54
C GLY A 99 -6.40 7.91 -0.14
N LEU A 100 -6.92 8.94 0.53
CA LEU A 100 -7.76 9.96 -0.09
C LEU A 100 -6.96 10.79 -1.10
N VAL A 101 -7.70 11.43 -2.00
CA VAL A 101 -7.16 12.32 -3.03
C VAL A 101 -7.67 13.74 -2.77
N PHE A 102 -6.77 14.70 -2.63
CA PHE A 102 -7.15 16.11 -2.57
C PHE A 102 -7.18 16.71 -3.99
N ASP A 103 -8.32 17.29 -4.37
CA ASP A 103 -8.46 18.07 -5.60
C ASP A 103 -8.11 19.54 -5.34
N THR A 104 -6.93 19.96 -5.82
CA THR A 104 -6.45 21.35 -5.65
C THR A 104 -7.22 22.38 -6.46
N MET A 105 -8.06 21.97 -7.41
CA MET A 105 -8.91 22.88 -8.18
C MET A 105 -10.17 23.26 -7.41
N PHE A 106 -10.82 22.29 -6.75
CA PHE A 106 -12.13 22.48 -6.12
C PHE A 106 -12.15 22.31 -4.59
N GLY A 107 -11.00 22.04 -3.96
CA GLY A 107 -10.89 21.93 -2.50
C GLY A 107 -11.61 20.71 -1.91
N ASN A 108 -11.74 19.63 -2.68
CA ASN A 108 -12.48 18.44 -2.28
C ASN A 108 -11.55 17.31 -1.86
N LEU A 109 -11.91 16.59 -0.80
CA LEU A 109 -11.37 15.27 -0.49
C LEU A 109 -12.18 14.19 -1.18
N LEU A 110 -11.49 13.36 -1.96
CA LEU A 110 -12.08 12.33 -2.80
C LEU A 110 -11.58 10.95 -2.37
N LYS A 111 -12.52 10.04 -2.14
CA LYS A 111 -12.23 8.61 -2.08
C LYS A 111 -12.54 8.01 -3.45
N VAL A 112 -11.59 7.33 -4.06
CA VAL A 112 -11.71 6.84 -5.44
C VAL A 112 -11.37 5.35 -5.56
N ASP A 113 -11.93 4.71 -6.58
CA ASP A 113 -11.54 3.34 -6.98
C ASP A 113 -10.27 3.34 -7.86
N ALA A 114 -9.82 2.15 -8.27
CA ALA A 114 -8.62 1.97 -9.10
C ALA A 114 -8.66 2.70 -10.46
N TYR A 115 -9.87 2.98 -10.96
CA TYR A 115 -10.11 3.61 -12.25
C TYR A 115 -10.23 5.13 -12.11
N GLY A 116 -10.34 5.67 -10.89
CA GLY A 116 -10.56 7.10 -10.64
C GLY A 116 -12.02 7.47 -10.53
N ASN A 117 -12.94 6.50 -10.45
CA ASN A 117 -14.34 6.81 -10.16
C ASN A 117 -14.50 7.23 -8.70
N ILE A 118 -15.30 8.25 -8.46
CA ILE A 118 -15.51 8.80 -7.13
C ILE A 118 -16.49 7.91 -6.34
N LEU A 119 -16.05 7.51 -5.14
CA LEU A 119 -16.81 6.76 -4.15
C LEU A 119 -17.41 7.71 -3.10
N VAL A 120 -16.58 8.63 -2.58
CA VAL A 120 -16.95 9.65 -1.59
C VAL A 120 -16.33 10.98 -2.01
N CYS A 121 -17.05 12.08 -1.81
CA CYS A 121 -16.58 13.44 -2.02
C CYS A 121 -17.00 14.30 -0.83
N ALA A 122 -16.04 14.96 -0.18
CA ALA A 122 -16.31 15.91 0.88
C ALA A 122 -15.69 17.28 0.54
N HIS A 123 -16.47 18.34 0.74
CA HIS A 123 -16.03 19.73 0.67
C HIS A 123 -16.03 20.30 2.09
N GLY A 124 -14.86 20.46 2.70
CA GLY A 124 -14.78 20.62 4.14
C GLY A 124 -15.38 19.41 4.86
N PHE A 125 -16.32 19.64 5.77
CA PHE A 125 -17.08 18.57 6.43
C PHE A 125 -18.41 18.24 5.72
N ASN A 126 -18.72 18.88 4.59
CA ASN A 126 -19.94 18.61 3.84
C ASN A 126 -19.74 17.47 2.83
N PHE A 127 -20.37 16.32 3.08
CA PHE A 127 -20.37 15.17 2.17
C PHE A 127 -21.35 15.39 1.00
N LEU A 128 -20.81 15.50 -0.22
CA LEU A 128 -21.57 15.75 -1.43
C LEU A 128 -22.23 14.48 -1.96
N ARG A 129 -23.54 14.55 -2.26
CA ARG A 129 -24.33 13.40 -2.73
C ARG A 129 -24.28 13.30 -4.25
N GLY A 130 -24.36 12.05 -4.74
CA GLY A 130 -24.22 11.76 -6.17
C GLY A 130 -25.44 12.01 -7.05
N ILE A 131 -26.66 12.07 -6.51
CA ILE A 131 -27.94 12.26 -7.23
C ILE A 131 -28.98 12.83 -6.24
N GLN A 132 -29.70 13.90 -6.60
CA GLN A 132 -30.93 14.34 -5.92
C GLN A 132 -32.11 13.47 -6.37
N PHE A 133 -32.80 12.82 -5.43
CA PHE A 133 -34.23 12.58 -5.63
C PHE A 133 -34.95 13.69 -4.85
N LEU A 134 -35.64 14.55 -5.60
CA LEU A 134 -36.58 15.58 -5.15
C LEU A 134 -35.98 16.88 -4.58
N VAL A 135 -36.16 17.94 -5.39
CA VAL A 135 -36.48 19.35 -5.04
C VAL A 135 -35.99 19.86 -3.69
N GLU A 136 -34.85 20.57 -3.68
CA GLU A 136 -34.64 21.90 -3.04
C GLU A 136 -33.16 22.34 -3.16
N ARG A 137 -32.89 22.97 -4.30
CA ARG A 137 -32.03 24.13 -4.63
C ARG A 137 -30.92 24.70 -3.69
N GLU A 138 -30.21 23.94 -2.87
CA GLU A 138 -29.09 24.54 -2.07
C GLU A 138 -27.79 23.73 -1.97
N ARG A 139 -27.48 22.79 -2.88
CA ARG A 139 -26.20 22.05 -2.81
C ARG A 139 -25.54 21.90 -4.18
N PRO A 140 -24.26 22.29 -4.37
CA PRO A 140 -23.54 22.04 -5.60
C PRO A 140 -23.45 20.53 -5.83
N GLU A 141 -23.84 20.11 -7.02
CA GLU A 141 -23.86 18.69 -7.36
C GLU A 141 -22.44 18.20 -7.64
N ILE A 142 -22.10 16.99 -7.20
CA ILE A 142 -20.82 16.37 -7.58
C ILE A 142 -20.62 16.34 -9.10
N ARG A 143 -21.71 16.34 -9.89
CA ARG A 143 -21.67 16.33 -11.35
C ARG A 143 -21.37 17.69 -11.98
N GLU A 144 -21.53 18.79 -11.26
CA GLU A 144 -21.09 20.11 -11.75
C GLU A 144 -19.56 20.15 -11.84
N MET A 145 -18.89 19.69 -10.77
CA MET A 145 -17.43 19.61 -10.70
C MET A 145 -16.85 18.37 -11.40
N TYR A 146 -17.55 17.24 -11.34
CA TYR A 146 -17.12 15.96 -11.90
C TYR A 146 -18.25 15.34 -12.75
N PRO A 147 -18.46 15.81 -14.00
CA PRO A 147 -19.58 15.38 -14.84
C PRO A 147 -19.71 13.86 -15.01
N ASN A 148 -18.57 13.18 -15.13
CA ASN A 148 -18.49 11.72 -15.27
C ASN A 148 -18.23 10.98 -13.94
N LYS A 149 -18.33 11.67 -12.79
CA LYS A 149 -17.96 11.14 -11.45
C LYS A 149 -16.60 10.45 -11.44
N PHE A 150 -15.65 11.05 -12.14
CA PHE A 150 -14.37 10.46 -12.48
C PHE A 150 -13.28 11.53 -12.42
N ILE A 151 -12.10 11.14 -11.96
CA ILE A 151 -10.89 11.96 -12.00
C ILE A 151 -9.78 11.26 -12.78
N GLN A 152 -8.97 12.06 -13.49
CA GLN A 152 -7.76 11.59 -14.13
C GLN A 152 -6.63 11.56 -13.10
N ARG A 153 -6.53 10.50 -12.31
CA ARG A 153 -5.51 10.36 -11.24
C ARG A 153 -4.03 10.41 -11.72
N GLY A 154 -3.80 10.42 -13.03
CA GLY A 154 -2.47 10.66 -13.62
C GLY A 154 -2.09 12.13 -13.71
N ASP A 155 -3.06 13.05 -13.57
CA ASP A 155 -2.85 14.49 -13.45
C ASP A 155 -2.40 14.84 -12.03
N THR A 156 -1.11 14.66 -11.78
CA THR A 156 -0.49 14.91 -10.47
C THR A 156 -0.33 16.39 -10.14
N ASP A 157 -0.52 17.29 -11.11
CA ASP A 157 -0.46 18.74 -10.89
C ASP A 157 -1.76 19.27 -10.24
N ARG A 158 -2.85 18.51 -10.39
CA ARG A 158 -4.16 18.79 -9.80
C ARG A 158 -4.45 17.89 -8.59
N PHE A 159 -4.22 16.59 -8.72
CA PHE A 159 -4.66 15.60 -7.72
C PHE A 159 -3.48 15.09 -6.90
N TYR A 160 -3.57 15.26 -5.58
CA TYR A 160 -2.57 14.74 -4.64
C TYR A 160 -3.11 13.56 -3.84
N ILE A 161 -2.40 12.44 -3.85
CA ILE A 161 -2.81 11.20 -3.14
C ILE A 161 -2.11 11.11 -1.79
N LEU A 162 -2.90 11.07 -0.72
CA LEU A 162 -2.46 11.09 0.68
C LEU A 162 -2.17 9.66 1.17
N ASN A 163 -1.03 9.09 0.72
CA ASN A 163 -0.74 7.64 0.80
C ASN A 163 -0.21 7.10 2.14
N THR A 164 0.33 7.95 3.00
CA THR A 164 1.05 7.54 4.22
C THR A 164 0.30 7.96 5.48
N LEU A 165 0.61 7.35 6.62
CA LEU A 165 0.01 7.72 7.90
C LEU A 165 0.43 9.14 8.33
N PHE A 166 1.61 9.61 7.90
CA PHE A 166 2.00 11.02 8.03
C PHE A 166 1.06 12.01 7.34
N ASN A 167 0.24 11.55 6.38
CA ASN A 167 -0.71 12.40 5.69
C ASN A 167 -2.05 12.52 6.45
N LEU A 168 -2.31 11.77 7.53
CA LEU A 168 -3.58 11.85 8.26
C LEU A 168 -3.84 13.25 8.87
N PRO A 169 -2.86 13.92 9.51
CA PRO A 169 -3.05 15.27 10.05
C PRO A 169 -3.46 16.27 8.97
N GLU A 170 -2.74 16.32 7.85
CA GLU A 170 -3.06 17.24 6.76
C GLU A 170 -4.35 16.90 6.04
N THR A 171 -4.71 15.61 5.96
CA THR A 171 -6.01 15.18 5.41
C THR A 171 -7.15 15.81 6.19
N TYR A 172 -7.08 15.78 7.52
CA TYR A 172 -8.07 16.44 8.38
C TYR A 172 -7.98 17.96 8.28
N LEU A 173 -6.76 18.52 8.31
CA LEU A 173 -6.53 19.97 8.22
C LEU A 173 -7.08 20.58 6.93
N PHE A 174 -6.98 19.89 5.79
CA PHE A 174 -7.61 20.35 4.54
C PHE A 174 -9.11 20.50 4.69
N ALA A 175 -9.79 19.53 5.33
CA ALA A 175 -11.21 19.61 5.60
C ALA A 175 -11.53 20.76 6.57
N CYS A 176 -10.76 20.92 7.66
CA CYS A 176 -10.92 22.02 8.61
C CYS A 176 -10.80 23.39 7.93
N LEU A 177 -9.78 23.59 7.10
CA LEU A 177 -9.55 24.86 6.42
C LEU A 177 -10.67 25.17 5.43
N VAL A 178 -11.04 24.21 4.58
CA VAL A 178 -12.15 24.40 3.63
C VAL A 178 -13.44 24.69 4.38
N ASP A 179 -13.74 23.98 5.46
CA ASP A 179 -14.93 24.23 6.29
C ASP A 179 -14.90 25.62 6.94
N PHE A 180 -13.77 26.00 7.54
CA PHE A 180 -13.60 27.30 8.20
C PHE A 180 -13.78 28.46 7.23
N PHE A 181 -13.07 28.45 6.09
CA PHE A 181 -13.16 29.55 5.12
C PHE A 181 -14.51 29.58 4.41
N THR A 182 -15.19 28.44 4.27
CA THR A 182 -16.55 28.40 3.72
C THR A 182 -17.57 29.04 4.66
N ASN A 183 -17.41 28.85 5.97
CA ASN A 183 -18.40 29.27 6.97
C ASN A 183 -18.04 30.60 7.67
N CYS A 184 -16.83 31.14 7.45
CA CYS A 184 -16.42 32.41 8.04
C CYS A 184 -16.94 33.59 7.20
N PRO A 185 -17.80 34.48 7.75
CA PRO A 185 -18.44 35.57 6.99
C PRO A 185 -17.49 36.59 6.36
N ARG A 186 -16.22 36.59 6.78
CA ARG A 186 -15.17 37.45 6.21
C ARG A 186 -14.81 37.06 4.78
N TYR A 187 -14.92 35.79 4.44
CA TYR A 187 -14.46 35.25 3.16
C TYR A 187 -15.65 34.97 2.24
N ALA A 188 -15.51 35.36 0.97
CA ALA A 188 -16.46 34.99 -0.07
C ALA A 188 -15.97 33.73 -0.78
N SER A 189 -16.73 32.64 -0.70
CA SER A 189 -16.46 31.40 -1.41
C SER A 189 -16.58 31.58 -2.93
N CYS A 190 -15.58 31.09 -3.64
CA CYS A 190 -15.51 31.02 -5.09
C CYS A 190 -15.32 29.55 -5.50
N GLU A 191 -15.53 29.22 -6.78
CA GLU A 191 -15.40 27.83 -7.26
C GLU A 191 -14.01 27.22 -6.99
N SER A 192 -12.95 28.03 -7.06
CA SER A 192 -11.56 27.56 -6.91
C SER A 192 -10.83 28.13 -5.69
N GLY A 193 -11.55 28.67 -4.70
CA GLY A 193 -10.95 29.19 -3.46
C GLY A 193 -11.80 30.23 -2.76
N PHE A 194 -11.14 31.12 -2.01
CA PHE A 194 -11.80 32.12 -1.17
C PHE A 194 -11.23 33.52 -1.43
N LYS A 195 -12.10 34.54 -1.33
CA LYS A 195 -11.74 35.95 -1.49
C LYS A 195 -11.96 36.73 -0.20
N ASP A 196 -10.98 37.54 0.20
CA ASP A 196 -11.05 38.50 1.32
C ASP A 196 -10.58 39.86 0.80
N GLY A 197 -11.52 40.77 0.48
CA GLY A 197 -11.20 42.04 -0.17
C GLY A 197 -10.46 41.84 -1.49
N ASP A 198 -9.23 42.34 -1.58
CA ASP A 198 -8.36 42.22 -2.78
C ASP A 198 -7.45 40.97 -2.77
N LEU A 199 -7.55 40.13 -1.73
CA LEU A 199 -6.76 38.90 -1.60
C LEU A 199 -7.60 37.70 -2.06
N PHE A 200 -7.03 36.90 -2.96
CA PHE A 200 -7.60 35.65 -3.41
C PHE A 200 -6.69 34.48 -3.02
N MET A 201 -7.23 33.53 -2.27
CA MET A 201 -6.54 32.31 -1.86
C MET A 201 -7.19 31.11 -2.56
N SER A 202 -6.48 30.54 -3.53
CA SER A 202 -6.92 29.33 -4.21
C SER A 202 -6.79 28.10 -3.32
N TYR A 203 -7.57 27.04 -3.58
CA TYR A 203 -7.36 25.74 -2.91
C TYR A 203 -5.97 25.16 -3.19
N LYS A 204 -5.39 25.43 -4.37
CA LYS A 204 -4.04 24.98 -4.74
C LYS A 204 -2.95 25.68 -3.92
N SER A 205 -3.05 27.00 -3.73
CA SER A 205 -2.09 27.72 -2.88
C SER A 205 -2.23 27.30 -1.42
N MET A 206 -3.46 27.18 -0.92
CA MET A 206 -3.72 26.67 0.44
C MET A 206 -3.17 25.24 0.62
N PHE A 207 -3.32 24.39 -0.39
CA PHE A 207 -2.71 23.06 -0.39
C PHE A 207 -1.18 23.12 -0.28
N GLN A 208 -0.55 23.98 -1.06
CA GLN A 208 0.91 24.16 -1.03
C GLN A 208 1.38 24.65 0.33
N ASP A 209 0.69 25.63 0.93
CA ASP A 209 1.04 26.17 2.25
C ASP A 209 0.97 25.09 3.35
N VAL A 210 -0.05 24.24 3.32
CA VAL A 210 -0.18 23.10 4.25
C VAL A 210 0.94 22.08 4.01
N ARG A 211 1.22 21.70 2.76
CA ARG A 211 2.31 20.77 2.44
C ARG A 211 3.66 21.30 2.91
N ASP A 212 3.93 22.56 2.65
CA ASP A 212 5.16 23.23 3.07
C ASP A 212 5.25 23.33 4.60
N ALA A 213 4.13 23.55 5.29
CA ALA A 213 4.06 23.56 6.74
C ALA A 213 4.34 22.16 7.34
N VAL A 214 3.73 21.11 6.80
CA VAL A 214 3.98 19.72 7.21
C VAL A 214 5.45 19.36 7.00
N ASP A 215 6.00 19.63 5.82
CA ASP A 215 7.41 19.36 5.52
C ASP A 215 8.32 20.18 6.45
N TRP A 216 8.00 21.45 6.70
CA TRP A 216 8.74 22.28 7.66
C TRP A 216 8.71 21.66 9.06
N VAL A 217 7.56 21.21 9.55
CA VAL A 217 7.40 20.59 10.87
C VAL A 217 8.26 19.32 11.00
N HIS A 218 8.36 18.50 9.94
CA HIS A 218 9.15 17.27 9.94
C HIS A 218 10.67 17.48 9.80
N PHE A 219 11.10 18.50 9.05
CA PHE A 219 12.52 18.71 8.73
C PHE A 219 13.20 19.81 9.54
N LYS A 220 12.46 20.86 9.92
CA LYS A 220 12.99 22.09 10.56
C LYS A 220 12.30 22.42 11.89
N GLY A 221 11.09 21.92 12.11
CA GLY A 221 10.31 22.14 13.30
C GLY A 221 10.70 21.22 14.45
N THR A 222 9.85 21.21 15.48
CA THR A 222 10.11 20.53 16.76
C THR A 222 9.43 19.17 16.87
N LEU A 223 8.82 18.63 15.79
CA LEU A 223 8.12 17.33 15.82
C LEU A 223 9.05 16.21 16.28
N LYS A 224 10.22 16.07 15.63
CA LYS A 224 11.22 15.05 15.97
C LYS A 224 11.75 15.21 17.39
N GLU A 225 11.95 16.46 17.83
CA GLU A 225 12.42 16.78 19.19
C GLU A 225 11.38 16.32 20.23
N LYS A 226 10.14 16.81 20.13
CA LYS A 226 9.02 16.46 21.03
C LYS A 226 8.71 14.96 21.01
N THR A 227 8.89 14.29 19.87
CA THR A 227 8.73 12.84 19.76
C THR A 227 9.76 12.11 20.61
N VAL A 228 11.03 12.52 20.51
CA VAL A 228 12.15 11.89 21.22
C VAL A 228 12.12 12.17 22.72
N GLU A 229 11.60 13.33 23.13
CA GLU A 229 11.43 13.67 24.55
C GLU A 229 10.43 12.77 25.29
N ASN A 230 9.53 12.08 24.56
CA ASN A 230 8.52 11.19 25.15
C ASN A 230 8.18 10.03 24.22
N LEU A 231 9.15 9.15 23.98
CA LEU A 231 9.02 8.03 23.03
C LEU A 231 7.95 7.03 23.46
N GLU A 232 7.75 6.82 24.76
CA GLU A 232 6.72 5.94 25.30
C GLU A 232 5.31 6.40 24.94
N LYS A 233 5.08 7.71 24.85
CA LYS A 233 3.80 8.27 24.41
C LYS A 233 3.58 8.11 22.91
N TYR A 234 4.64 8.18 22.11
CA TYR A 234 4.50 8.34 20.66
C TYR A 234 4.88 7.12 19.82
N VAL A 235 5.61 6.13 20.35
CA VAL A 235 6.15 5.01 19.56
C VAL A 235 5.76 3.68 20.20
N VAL A 236 5.20 2.78 19.40
CA VAL A 236 4.94 1.39 19.81
C VAL A 236 6.28 0.66 20.00
N LYS A 237 6.42 -0.06 21.11
CA LYS A 237 7.64 -0.81 21.44
C LYS A 237 7.31 -2.29 21.62
N ASP A 238 7.99 -3.16 20.87
CA ASP A 238 7.75 -4.61 20.85
C ASP A 238 9.04 -5.40 21.18
N PRO A 239 9.08 -6.13 22.32
CA PRO A 239 10.24 -6.95 22.71
C PRO A 239 10.51 -8.12 21.77
N LYS A 240 9.61 -8.42 20.83
CA LYS A 240 9.79 -9.47 19.81
C LYS A 240 10.61 -9.00 18.61
N LEU A 241 10.80 -7.69 18.41
CA LEU A 241 11.58 -7.14 17.28
C LEU A 241 13.02 -7.68 17.24
N PRO A 242 13.83 -7.61 18.33
CA PRO A 242 15.17 -8.17 18.35
C PRO A 242 15.20 -9.67 18.03
N LEU A 243 14.19 -10.41 18.49
CA LEU A 243 14.05 -11.84 18.20
C LEU A 243 13.89 -12.09 16.70
N LEU A 244 12.95 -11.40 16.05
CA LEU A 244 12.70 -11.60 14.62
C LEU A 244 13.94 -11.29 13.77
N LEU A 245 14.59 -10.15 14.01
CA LEU A 245 15.78 -9.78 13.23
C LEU A 245 16.96 -10.71 13.48
N SER A 246 17.14 -11.18 14.73
CA SER A 246 18.19 -12.16 15.02
C SER A 246 18.00 -13.45 14.22
N ARG A 247 16.76 -13.94 14.11
CA ARG A 247 16.43 -15.14 13.33
C ARG A 247 16.58 -14.91 11.83
N MET A 248 16.26 -13.72 11.33
CA MET A 248 16.53 -13.37 9.93
C MET A 248 18.02 -13.42 9.62
N ASN A 249 18.86 -12.88 10.49
CA ASN A 249 20.33 -12.92 10.36
C ASN A 249 20.93 -14.33 10.43
N GLU A 250 20.21 -15.32 10.96
CA GLU A 250 20.66 -16.73 10.94
C GLU A 250 20.58 -17.35 9.55
N VAL A 251 19.71 -16.85 8.66
CA VAL A 251 19.41 -17.46 7.35
C VAL A 251 19.66 -16.55 6.15
N ALA A 252 19.75 -15.25 6.36
CA ALA A 252 19.80 -14.23 5.31
C ALA A 252 20.47 -12.94 5.83
N LYS A 253 20.81 -12.02 4.93
CA LYS A 253 21.27 -10.68 5.32
C LYS A 253 20.10 -9.78 5.69
N VAL A 254 20.31 -8.82 6.58
CA VAL A 254 19.29 -7.84 6.99
C VAL A 254 19.81 -6.42 6.74
N PHE A 255 18.99 -5.56 6.13
CA PHE A 255 19.37 -4.17 5.89
C PHE A 255 18.26 -3.17 6.23
N LEU A 256 18.68 -1.96 6.60
CA LEU A 256 17.80 -0.80 6.78
C LEU A 256 18.02 0.18 5.64
N ALA A 257 16.93 0.64 5.02
CA ALA A 257 16.94 1.72 4.03
C ALA A 257 15.81 2.71 4.33
N THR A 258 16.11 3.78 5.06
CA THR A 258 15.11 4.75 5.54
C THR A 258 15.31 6.14 4.95
N ASN A 259 14.21 6.87 4.77
CA ASN A 259 14.23 8.28 4.37
C ASN A 259 14.66 9.22 5.52
N SER A 260 14.58 8.76 6.76
CA SER A 260 15.00 9.53 7.93
C SER A 260 16.53 9.71 7.97
N ASP A 261 16.96 10.80 8.61
CA ASP A 261 18.37 11.11 8.84
C ASP A 261 18.96 10.24 9.98
N TYR A 262 20.29 10.12 10.03
CA TYR A 262 20.96 9.26 11.01
C TYR A 262 20.65 9.61 12.47
N LYS A 263 20.59 10.90 12.83
CA LYS A 263 20.40 11.29 14.24
C LYS A 263 19.03 10.89 14.75
N TYR A 264 18.01 11.06 13.91
CA TYR A 264 16.67 10.63 14.24
C TYR A 264 16.57 9.10 14.25
N THR A 265 17.12 8.42 13.24
CA THR A 265 17.17 6.96 13.16
C THR A 265 17.86 6.36 14.38
N GLU A 266 19.00 6.89 14.80
CA GLU A 266 19.75 6.41 15.96
C GLU A 266 18.91 6.49 17.25
N LYS A 267 18.20 7.60 17.49
CA LYS A 267 17.35 7.79 18.66
C LYS A 267 16.16 6.80 18.67
N ILE A 268 15.43 6.72 17.55
CA ILE A 268 14.27 5.83 17.42
C ILE A 268 14.68 4.37 17.53
N MET A 269 15.70 3.95 16.79
CA MET A 269 16.17 2.57 16.81
C MET A 269 16.78 2.19 18.16
N THR A 270 17.46 3.11 18.86
CA THR A 270 17.92 2.83 20.22
C THR A 270 16.73 2.56 21.14
N TYR A 271 15.68 3.37 21.08
CA TYR A 271 14.46 3.14 21.87
C TYR A 271 13.77 1.82 21.54
N LEU A 272 13.65 1.46 20.25
CA LEU A 272 13.02 0.21 19.82
C LEU A 272 13.76 -1.05 20.31
N PHE A 273 15.05 -0.95 20.65
CA PHE A 273 15.88 -2.06 21.13
C PHE A 273 16.23 -1.96 22.61
N ASP A 274 15.84 -0.86 23.27
CA ASP A 274 16.11 -0.61 24.68
C ASP A 274 15.30 -1.53 25.59
N PHE A 275 15.81 -2.76 25.74
CA PHE A 275 15.33 -3.78 26.66
C PHE A 275 16.51 -4.27 27.50
N SER A 276 16.24 -4.82 28.68
CA SER A 276 17.26 -5.43 29.53
C SER A 276 17.87 -6.73 28.97
N HIS A 277 17.49 -7.11 27.75
CA HIS A 277 17.91 -8.33 27.07
C HIS A 277 18.15 -8.10 25.57
N GLY A 278 18.86 -9.02 24.93
CA GLY A 278 19.01 -9.09 23.48
C GLY A 278 17.81 -9.77 22.79
N PRO A 279 18.03 -10.72 21.86
CA PRO A 279 16.94 -11.41 21.15
C PRO A 279 15.90 -12.11 22.04
N LYS A 280 16.30 -12.61 23.21
CA LYS A 280 15.42 -13.32 24.14
C LYS A 280 15.71 -12.90 25.58
N PRO A 281 14.73 -12.94 26.50
CA PRO A 281 14.99 -12.79 27.93
C PRO A 281 16.15 -13.70 28.38
N GLY A 282 17.12 -13.14 29.10
CA GLY A 282 18.34 -13.84 29.53
C GLY A 282 19.53 -13.76 28.57
N THR A 283 19.37 -13.20 27.36
CA THR A 283 20.50 -12.89 26.46
C THR A 283 20.99 -11.46 26.66
N PRO A 284 22.29 -11.16 26.50
CA PRO A 284 22.81 -9.80 26.70
C PRO A 284 22.22 -8.82 25.67
N HIS A 285 21.91 -7.60 26.13
CA HIS A 285 21.51 -6.51 25.25
C HIS A 285 22.57 -6.24 24.18
N ARG A 286 22.10 -5.88 22.96
CA ARG A 286 22.96 -5.58 21.81
C ARG A 286 22.52 -4.27 21.17
N PRO A 287 23.46 -3.42 20.71
CA PRO A 287 23.13 -2.23 19.93
C PRO A 287 22.32 -2.59 18.69
N TRP A 288 21.35 -1.75 18.33
CA TRP A 288 20.46 -1.97 17.19
C TRP A 288 21.23 -2.14 15.88
N GLN A 289 22.35 -1.44 15.70
CA GLN A 289 23.17 -1.52 14.49
C GLN A 289 23.68 -2.94 14.24
N SER A 290 23.91 -3.72 15.30
CA SER A 290 24.43 -5.09 15.19
C SER A 290 23.43 -6.08 14.56
N TYR A 291 22.16 -5.69 14.40
CA TYR A 291 21.13 -6.51 13.76
C TYR A 291 21.05 -6.29 12.24
N PHE A 292 21.88 -5.42 11.68
CA PHE A 292 21.86 -5.07 10.26
C PHE A 292 23.26 -5.26 9.64
N ASP A 293 23.31 -5.96 8.51
CA ASP A 293 24.52 -6.06 7.68
C ASP A 293 24.81 -4.76 6.92
N LEU A 294 23.76 -3.99 6.61
CA LEU A 294 23.84 -2.70 5.93
C LEU A 294 22.81 -1.73 6.50
N ILE A 295 23.27 -0.52 6.83
CA ILE A 295 22.41 0.57 7.32
C ILE A 295 22.54 1.75 6.36
N LEU A 296 21.43 2.17 5.77
CA LEU A 296 21.34 3.29 4.84
C LEU A 296 20.23 4.25 5.28
N VAL A 297 20.63 5.51 5.49
CA VAL A 297 19.75 6.62 5.86
C VAL A 297 19.61 7.61 4.70
N ASP A 298 18.74 8.61 4.81
CA ASP A 298 18.50 9.60 3.77
C ASP A 298 18.24 8.99 2.37
N ALA A 299 17.55 7.85 2.30
CA ALA A 299 17.41 7.07 1.07
C ALA A 299 16.71 7.85 -0.06
N ARG A 300 15.83 8.80 0.26
CA ARG A 300 15.01 9.58 -0.69
C ARG A 300 14.17 8.71 -1.61
N LYS A 301 13.54 7.67 -1.07
CA LYS A 301 12.51 6.90 -1.75
C LYS A 301 11.37 7.83 -2.18
N PRO A 302 10.88 7.74 -3.44
CA PRO A 302 11.09 6.65 -4.40
C PRO A 302 12.29 6.82 -5.36
N VAL A 303 13.00 7.96 -5.35
CA VAL A 303 14.14 8.23 -6.25
C VAL A 303 15.24 7.18 -6.07
N PHE A 304 15.40 6.68 -4.84
CA PHE A 304 16.23 5.54 -4.46
C PHE A 304 16.14 4.33 -5.40
N PHE A 305 14.93 3.98 -5.86
CA PHE A 305 14.69 2.79 -6.70
C PHE A 305 14.94 3.04 -8.20
N GLY A 306 15.36 4.25 -8.57
CA GLY A 306 15.80 4.62 -9.91
C GLY A 306 17.26 5.05 -9.89
N GLU A 307 17.54 6.28 -10.30
CA GLU A 307 18.90 6.84 -10.32
C GLU A 307 19.51 7.02 -8.92
N GLY A 308 18.68 7.14 -7.89
CA GLY A 308 19.13 7.40 -6.52
C GLY A 308 19.85 8.73 -6.35
N THR A 309 20.77 8.78 -5.42
CA THR A 309 21.65 9.94 -5.16
C THR A 309 23.08 9.49 -4.93
N VAL A 310 24.01 10.44 -4.79
CA VAL A 310 25.40 10.14 -4.45
C VAL A 310 25.46 9.36 -3.14
N LEU A 311 26.18 8.24 -3.12
CA LEU A 311 26.43 7.47 -1.91
C LEU A 311 27.43 8.19 -1.00
N ARG A 312 27.04 8.43 0.25
CA ARG A 312 27.84 9.10 1.27
C ARG A 312 28.04 8.18 2.48
N GLN A 313 29.04 8.50 3.30
CA GLN A 313 29.27 7.84 4.58
C GLN A 313 28.90 8.78 5.72
N VAL A 314 28.16 8.28 6.70
CA VAL A 314 27.88 8.99 7.95
C VAL A 314 29.06 8.83 8.90
N ASP A 315 29.48 9.93 9.52
CA ASP A 315 30.28 9.90 10.74
C ASP A 315 29.31 9.71 11.92
N THR A 316 29.28 8.50 12.46
CA THR A 316 28.35 8.10 13.54
C THR A 316 28.66 8.79 14.86
N THR A 317 29.85 9.36 15.05
CA THR A 317 30.18 10.13 16.26
C THR A 317 29.53 11.52 16.24
N THR A 318 29.48 12.16 15.07
CA THR A 318 28.92 13.53 14.93
C THR A 318 27.50 13.55 14.35
N GLY A 319 27.08 12.44 13.73
CA GLY A 319 25.86 12.31 12.95
C GLY A 319 25.85 13.15 11.67
N ARG A 320 27.02 13.56 11.16
CA ARG A 320 27.17 14.35 9.92
C ARG A 320 27.71 13.47 8.79
N LEU A 321 27.51 13.91 7.54
CA LEU A 321 28.08 13.24 6.38
C LEU A 321 29.56 13.58 6.22
N LYS A 322 30.40 12.56 6.04
CA LYS A 322 31.80 12.76 5.61
C LYS A 322 31.82 13.35 4.21
N ILE A 323 32.75 14.26 3.95
CA ILE A 323 32.88 14.94 2.65
C ILE A 323 33.37 13.95 1.58
N GLY A 324 32.72 13.98 0.41
CA GLY A 324 33.05 13.11 -0.73
C GLY A 324 32.13 11.89 -0.89
N THR A 325 32.17 11.28 -2.07
CA THR A 325 31.46 10.05 -2.40
C THR A 325 32.16 8.85 -1.78
N TYR A 326 31.39 7.94 -1.16
CA TYR A 326 31.96 6.69 -0.66
C TYR A 326 32.21 5.70 -1.80
N THR A 327 33.44 5.21 -1.93
CA THR A 327 33.86 4.27 -2.98
C THR A 327 34.49 2.99 -2.43
N GLY A 328 34.34 2.75 -1.13
CA GLY A 328 34.89 1.57 -0.45
C GLY A 328 33.98 0.34 -0.55
N PRO A 329 34.44 -0.84 -0.06
CA PRO A 329 33.62 -2.04 0.04
C PRO A 329 32.63 -1.96 1.20
N LEU A 330 31.69 -2.91 1.30
CA LEU A 330 30.89 -3.07 2.51
C LEU A 330 31.80 -3.37 3.71
N GLN A 331 31.67 -2.60 4.80
CA GLN A 331 32.40 -2.86 6.05
C GLN A 331 31.46 -2.78 7.24
N HIS A 332 31.67 -3.68 8.21
CA HIS A 332 30.89 -3.71 9.43
C HIS A 332 31.00 -2.38 10.19
N GLY A 333 29.86 -1.87 10.67
CA GLY A 333 29.79 -0.61 11.42
C GLY A 333 29.77 0.67 10.58
N ILE A 334 29.86 0.58 9.25
CA ILE A 334 29.61 1.73 8.37
C ILE A 334 28.12 1.99 8.25
N VAL A 335 27.75 3.28 8.31
CA VAL A 335 26.41 3.77 7.98
C VAL A 335 26.48 4.61 6.71
N TYR A 336 25.63 4.27 5.74
CA TYR A 336 25.53 4.91 4.44
C TYR A 336 24.42 5.96 4.43
N SER A 337 24.53 6.94 3.53
CA SER A 337 23.50 7.95 3.29
C SER A 337 23.31 8.17 1.79
N GLY A 338 22.06 8.30 1.34
CA GLY A 338 21.73 8.45 -0.08
C GLY A 338 21.88 7.15 -0.88
N GLY A 339 22.62 7.16 -1.98
CA GLY A 339 22.80 5.99 -2.83
C GLY A 339 21.54 5.58 -3.62
N SER A 340 21.50 4.33 -4.07
CA SER A 340 20.40 3.74 -4.84
C SER A 340 20.18 2.27 -4.46
N SER A 341 19.07 1.69 -4.91
CA SER A 341 18.77 0.27 -4.74
C SER A 341 19.81 -0.64 -5.37
N ASP A 342 20.43 -0.21 -6.47
CA ASP A 342 21.45 -0.98 -7.19
C ASP A 342 22.71 -1.12 -6.33
N ILE A 343 23.11 -0.04 -5.65
CA ILE A 343 24.22 -0.06 -4.69
C ILE A 343 23.95 -1.02 -3.54
N VAL A 344 22.72 -1.10 -3.03
CA VAL A 344 22.36 -2.09 -2.00
C VAL A 344 22.47 -3.51 -2.53
N CYS A 345 22.01 -3.76 -3.76
CA CYS A 345 22.15 -5.06 -4.42
C CYS A 345 23.63 -5.45 -4.57
N ASP A 346 24.48 -4.53 -5.02
CA ASP A 346 25.91 -4.75 -5.21
C ASP A 346 26.63 -5.04 -3.89
N LEU A 347 26.39 -4.24 -2.86
CA LEU A 347 27.03 -4.40 -1.54
C LEU A 347 26.61 -5.70 -0.85
N LEU A 348 25.35 -6.13 -1.04
CA LEU A 348 24.84 -7.37 -0.46
C LEU A 348 25.04 -8.59 -1.35
N GLY A 349 25.44 -8.42 -2.62
CA GLY A 349 25.55 -9.51 -3.60
C GLY A 349 24.20 -10.18 -3.87
N ALA A 350 23.12 -9.40 -3.91
CA ALA A 350 21.75 -9.88 -4.04
C ALA A 350 21.10 -9.40 -5.35
N LYS A 351 20.20 -10.20 -5.92
CA LYS A 351 19.34 -9.78 -7.03
C LYS A 351 17.96 -9.41 -6.50
N GLY A 352 17.16 -8.75 -7.33
CA GLY A 352 15.84 -8.26 -6.91
C GLY A 352 14.93 -9.32 -6.28
N LYS A 353 14.82 -10.51 -6.89
CA LYS A 353 13.98 -11.60 -6.34
C LYS A 353 14.52 -12.23 -5.04
N ASP A 354 15.79 -12.01 -4.71
CA ASP A 354 16.40 -12.48 -3.47
C ASP A 354 16.05 -11.57 -2.28
N ILE A 355 15.56 -10.36 -2.56
CA ILE A 355 15.25 -9.33 -1.58
C ILE A 355 13.74 -9.31 -1.32
N ILE A 356 13.34 -9.41 -0.04
CA ILE A 356 12.03 -8.96 0.41
C ILE A 356 12.17 -7.62 1.13
N TYR A 357 11.53 -6.59 0.57
CA TYR A 357 11.51 -5.25 1.17
C TYR A 357 10.19 -5.00 1.89
N ILE A 358 10.31 -4.58 3.14
CA ILE A 358 9.25 -4.44 4.12
C ILE A 358 9.09 -2.93 4.39
N GLY A 359 7.93 -2.37 4.05
CA GLY A 359 7.63 -0.94 4.19
C GLY A 359 6.13 -0.66 4.28
N ASP A 360 5.73 0.55 4.64
CA ASP A 360 4.32 0.97 4.76
C ASP A 360 3.87 1.87 3.59
N HIS A 361 4.81 2.50 2.88
CA HIS A 361 4.48 3.40 1.80
C HIS A 361 4.18 2.63 0.51
N ILE A 362 2.88 2.44 0.23
CA ILE A 362 2.39 1.69 -0.95
C ILE A 362 3.03 2.15 -2.28
N PHE A 363 3.28 3.45 -2.44
CA PHE A 363 3.96 3.99 -3.62
C PHE A 363 5.48 3.99 -3.48
N GLY A 364 6.00 4.64 -2.44
CA GLY A 364 7.41 4.88 -2.20
C GLY A 364 8.24 3.61 -2.05
N ASP A 365 7.75 2.65 -1.28
CA ASP A 365 8.46 1.41 -0.92
C ASP A 365 8.04 0.26 -1.81
N ILE A 366 6.74 0.05 -1.98
CA ILE A 366 6.20 -1.20 -2.53
C ILE A 366 6.07 -1.16 -4.06
N LEU A 367 5.31 -0.20 -4.60
CA LEU A 367 5.09 -0.10 -6.04
C LEU A 367 6.41 0.13 -6.79
N LYS A 368 7.26 1.03 -6.28
CA LYS A 368 8.49 1.43 -6.96
C LYS A 368 9.57 0.35 -6.91
N SER A 369 9.80 -0.30 -5.76
CA SER A 369 10.72 -1.44 -5.69
C SER A 369 10.27 -2.60 -6.57
N LYS A 370 8.96 -2.92 -6.57
CA LYS A 370 8.37 -3.96 -7.42
C LYS A 370 8.56 -3.66 -8.91
N LYS A 371 8.16 -2.46 -9.36
CA LYS A 371 8.16 -2.10 -10.78
C LYS A 371 9.53 -1.81 -11.37
N ARG A 372 10.42 -1.18 -10.60
CA ARG A 372 11.74 -0.76 -11.09
C ARG A 372 12.78 -1.86 -10.94
N GLN A 373 12.72 -2.61 -9.84
CA GLN A 373 13.79 -3.53 -9.43
C GLN A 373 13.36 -5.00 -9.32
N GLY A 374 12.06 -5.29 -9.46
CA GLY A 374 11.55 -6.66 -9.34
C GLY A 374 11.67 -7.23 -7.93
N TRP A 375 11.82 -6.39 -6.91
CA TRP A 375 11.95 -6.82 -5.51
C TRP A 375 10.69 -7.55 -5.02
N ARG A 376 10.85 -8.52 -4.12
CA ARG A 376 9.72 -9.08 -3.37
C ARG A 376 9.27 -8.07 -2.33
N THR A 377 7.97 -8.03 -2.04
CA THR A 377 7.39 -6.91 -1.28
C THR A 377 6.48 -7.39 -0.16
N PHE A 378 6.69 -6.80 1.02
CA PHE A 378 5.81 -6.94 2.18
C PHE A 378 5.30 -5.56 2.58
N LEU A 379 3.98 -5.35 2.51
CA LEU A 379 3.37 -4.09 2.94
C LEU A 379 2.89 -4.18 4.40
N VAL A 380 3.37 -3.28 5.25
CA VAL A 380 2.82 -3.07 6.59
C VAL A 380 1.64 -2.10 6.49
N ILE A 381 0.49 -2.50 7.07
CA ILE A 381 -0.72 -1.67 7.11
C ILE A 381 -1.19 -1.60 8.57
N PRO A 382 -0.72 -0.64 9.38
CA PRO A 382 -1.05 -0.58 10.80
C PRO A 382 -2.55 -0.54 11.09
N GLU A 383 -3.33 0.16 10.27
CA GLU A 383 -4.79 0.27 10.43
C GLU A 383 -5.51 -1.08 10.27
N LEU A 384 -4.86 -2.07 9.62
CA LEU A 384 -5.42 -3.40 9.42
C LEU A 384 -5.76 -4.08 10.76
N ALA A 385 -5.06 -3.76 11.84
CA ALA A 385 -5.36 -4.28 13.18
C ALA A 385 -6.79 -3.93 13.65
N GLN A 386 -7.26 -2.71 13.38
CA GLN A 386 -8.62 -2.27 13.70
C GLN A 386 -9.61 -2.64 12.58
N GLU A 387 -9.22 -2.51 11.32
CA GLU A 387 -10.07 -2.87 10.16
C GLU A 387 -10.53 -4.33 10.21
N LEU A 388 -9.64 -5.27 10.60
CA LEU A 388 -9.98 -6.69 10.75
C LEU A 388 -11.03 -6.93 11.83
N HIS A 389 -10.99 -6.16 12.92
CA HIS A 389 -11.98 -6.26 13.98
C HIS A 389 -13.34 -5.77 13.49
N VAL A 390 -13.41 -4.58 12.88
CA VAL A 390 -14.67 -4.05 12.33
C VAL A 390 -15.22 -4.97 11.23
N TRP A 391 -14.35 -5.49 10.36
CA TRP A 391 -14.73 -6.43 9.30
C TRP A 391 -15.38 -7.71 9.84
N THR A 392 -14.86 -8.25 10.93
CA THR A 392 -15.38 -9.47 11.54
C THR A 392 -16.68 -9.19 12.31
N ASP A 393 -16.69 -8.13 13.12
CA ASP A 393 -17.82 -7.75 13.97
C ASP A 393 -19.03 -7.26 13.18
N LYS A 394 -18.82 -6.68 12.00
CA LYS A 394 -19.86 -6.13 11.12
C LYS A 394 -20.10 -6.97 9.86
N SER A 395 -19.61 -8.20 9.84
CA SER A 395 -19.72 -9.14 8.71
C SER A 395 -21.15 -9.29 8.18
N ALA A 396 -22.15 -9.34 9.06
CA ALA A 396 -23.57 -9.43 8.69
C ALA A 396 -24.04 -8.30 7.76
N ILE A 397 -23.53 -7.07 7.94
CA ILE A 397 -23.88 -5.92 7.08
C ILE A 397 -23.31 -6.13 5.67
N PHE A 398 -22.09 -6.67 5.58
CA PHE A 398 -21.45 -6.98 4.30
C PHE A 398 -22.11 -8.16 3.58
N GLU A 399 -22.53 -9.20 4.32
CA GLU A 399 -23.30 -10.32 3.78
C GLU A 399 -24.66 -9.86 3.26
N GLU A 400 -25.34 -8.94 3.96
CA GLU A 400 -26.56 -8.31 3.46
C GLU A 400 -26.29 -7.58 2.14
N LEU A 401 -25.21 -6.80 2.06
CA LEU A 401 -24.84 -6.08 0.84
C LEU A 401 -24.58 -7.02 -0.35
N GLN A 402 -23.86 -8.13 -0.13
CA GLN A 402 -23.65 -9.15 -1.16
C GLN A 402 -24.96 -9.79 -1.62
N SER A 403 -25.86 -10.11 -0.69
CA SER A 403 -27.18 -10.67 -1.00
C SER A 403 -28.00 -9.71 -1.87
N LEU A 404 -27.99 -8.41 -1.56
CA LEU A 404 -28.68 -7.38 -2.34
C LEU A 404 -28.09 -7.22 -3.75
N ASP A 405 -26.77 -7.29 -3.90
CA ASP A 405 -26.09 -7.25 -5.20
C ASP A 405 -26.41 -8.49 -6.06
N CYS A 406 -26.45 -9.68 -5.45
CA CYS A 406 -26.88 -10.91 -6.14
C CYS A 406 -28.34 -10.84 -6.58
N PHE A 407 -29.24 -10.38 -5.71
CA PHE A 407 -30.65 -10.23 -6.02
C PHE A 407 -30.88 -9.22 -7.16
N LEU A 408 -30.09 -8.14 -7.21
CA LEU A 408 -30.10 -7.20 -8.32
C LEU A 408 -29.71 -7.88 -9.64
N ALA A 409 -28.70 -8.76 -9.63
CA ALA A 409 -28.30 -9.50 -10.83
C ALA A 409 -29.37 -10.49 -11.30
N ASP A 410 -30.02 -11.21 -10.38
CA ASP A 410 -31.07 -12.18 -10.70
C ASP A 410 -32.30 -11.52 -11.35
N LEU A 411 -32.64 -10.28 -10.97
CA LEU A 411 -33.72 -9.51 -11.61
C LEU A 411 -33.48 -9.25 -13.11
N TYR A 412 -32.22 -9.15 -13.54
CA TYR A 412 -31.85 -8.92 -14.94
C TYR A 412 -31.49 -10.20 -15.71
N LYS A 413 -31.24 -11.32 -15.02
CA LYS A 413 -30.68 -12.56 -15.59
C LYS A 413 -31.47 -13.14 -16.75
N HIS A 414 -32.79 -12.99 -16.74
CA HIS A 414 -33.69 -13.55 -17.75
C HIS A 414 -34.16 -12.54 -18.80
N LEU A 415 -33.64 -11.31 -18.76
CA LEU A 415 -33.92 -10.28 -19.74
C LEU A 415 -32.88 -10.36 -20.87
N ASP A 416 -33.34 -10.41 -22.11
CA ASP A 416 -32.48 -10.37 -23.29
C ASP A 416 -32.61 -9.01 -24.04
N SER A 417 -31.90 -8.87 -25.17
CA SER A 417 -31.93 -7.64 -25.97
C SER A 417 -33.30 -7.31 -26.58
N SER A 418 -34.27 -8.23 -26.53
CA SER A 418 -35.63 -8.03 -27.00
C SER A 418 -36.58 -7.59 -25.89
N SER A 419 -36.15 -7.68 -24.62
CA SER A 419 -36.97 -7.29 -23.48
C SER A 419 -37.14 -5.77 -23.39
N ASN A 420 -38.40 -5.33 -23.31
CA ASN A 420 -38.79 -3.96 -23.01
C ASN A 420 -39.12 -3.76 -21.51
N GLU A 421 -39.07 -4.82 -20.71
CA GLU A 421 -39.32 -4.75 -19.27
C GLU A 421 -38.13 -4.10 -18.55
N ARG A 422 -38.43 -3.11 -17.71
CA ARG A 422 -37.46 -2.46 -16.83
C ARG A 422 -37.89 -2.71 -15.39
N PRO A 423 -37.28 -3.67 -14.67
CA PRO A 423 -37.60 -3.91 -13.27
C PRO A 423 -37.44 -2.61 -12.45
N ASP A 424 -38.40 -2.28 -11.60
CA ASP A 424 -38.24 -1.16 -10.67
C ASP A 424 -37.28 -1.57 -9.54
N ILE A 425 -36.05 -1.06 -9.63
CA ILE A 425 -34.98 -1.32 -8.68
C ILE A 425 -34.81 -0.18 -7.66
N SER A 426 -35.72 0.80 -7.62
CA SER A 426 -35.56 2.03 -6.83
C SER A 426 -35.51 1.78 -5.32
N SER A 427 -36.29 0.81 -4.82
CA SER A 427 -36.27 0.39 -3.41
C SER A 427 -34.96 -0.34 -3.07
N LEU A 428 -34.54 -1.26 -3.94
CA LEU A 428 -33.32 -2.05 -3.80
C LEU A 428 -32.07 -1.17 -3.81
N GLN A 429 -31.97 -0.25 -4.78
CA GLN A 429 -30.88 0.73 -4.85
C GLN A 429 -30.81 1.64 -3.61
N ARG A 430 -31.96 2.05 -3.06
CA ARG A 430 -31.99 2.81 -1.80
C ARG A 430 -31.49 1.97 -0.63
N ARG A 431 -31.86 0.68 -0.56
CA ARG A 431 -31.36 -0.24 0.47
C ARG A 431 -29.86 -0.45 0.35
N ILE A 432 -29.33 -0.72 -0.85
CA ILE A 432 -27.89 -0.86 -1.12
C ILE A 432 -27.12 0.39 -0.64
N LYS A 433 -27.61 1.59 -0.99
CA LYS A 433 -26.99 2.85 -0.53
C LYS A 433 -27.00 3.00 0.98
N LYS A 434 -28.11 2.66 1.64
CA LYS A 434 -28.23 2.71 3.10
C LYS A 434 -27.25 1.74 3.77
N VAL A 435 -27.27 0.48 3.35
CA VAL A 435 -26.38 -0.57 3.90
C VAL A 435 -24.91 -0.21 3.66
N THR A 436 -24.58 0.32 2.48
CA THR A 436 -23.23 0.84 2.18
C THR A 436 -22.82 1.94 3.15
N HIS A 437 -23.67 2.93 3.36
CA HIS A 437 -23.41 4.03 4.30
C HIS A 437 -23.25 3.53 5.74
N ASP A 438 -24.17 2.69 6.22
CA ASP A 438 -24.15 2.16 7.58
C ASP A 438 -22.89 1.31 7.83
N MET A 439 -22.45 0.55 6.81
CA MET A 439 -21.19 -0.20 6.86
C MET A 439 -19.97 0.74 6.89
N ASP A 440 -19.92 1.73 6.00
CA ASP A 440 -18.77 2.64 5.90
C ASP A 440 -18.59 3.43 7.21
N MET A 441 -19.68 3.90 7.83
CA MET A 441 -19.64 4.64 9.10
C MET A 441 -19.12 3.82 10.29
N CYS A 442 -19.06 2.48 10.19
CA CYS A 442 -18.44 1.65 11.22
C CYS A 442 -16.91 1.83 11.30
N TYR A 443 -16.29 2.37 10.25
CA TYR A 443 -14.84 2.58 10.15
C TYR A 443 -14.43 4.03 10.45
N GLY A 444 -15.31 4.99 10.19
CA GLY A 444 -15.05 6.43 10.27
C GLY A 444 -15.83 7.18 9.19
N MET A 445 -15.78 8.51 9.20
CA MET A 445 -16.58 9.33 8.26
C MET A 445 -16.16 9.14 6.80
N MET A 446 -14.89 8.81 6.55
CA MET A 446 -14.38 8.48 5.21
C MET A 446 -14.39 6.97 4.89
N GLY A 447 -14.94 6.14 5.78
CA GLY A 447 -15.12 4.70 5.59
C GLY A 447 -13.84 3.85 5.65
N SER A 448 -13.93 2.58 5.26
CA SER A 448 -12.78 1.65 5.29
C SER A 448 -11.67 2.07 4.32
N LEU A 449 -10.40 1.88 4.69
CA LEU A 449 -9.24 2.05 3.81
C LEU A 449 -9.38 1.24 2.50
N PHE A 450 -10.08 0.11 2.55
CA PHE A 450 -10.11 -0.85 1.46
C PHE A 450 -11.33 -0.74 0.54
N ARG A 451 -12.42 -0.11 1.00
CA ARG A 451 -13.69 -0.10 0.26
C ARG A 451 -14.65 1.02 0.65
N SER A 452 -15.64 1.23 -0.22
CA SER A 452 -16.94 1.83 0.12
C SER A 452 -18.01 0.86 -0.37
N GLY A 453 -18.74 0.24 0.57
CA GLY A 453 -19.67 -0.85 0.22
C GLY A 453 -18.97 -2.00 -0.49
N SER A 454 -19.50 -2.41 -1.65
CA SER A 454 -18.94 -3.46 -2.50
C SER A 454 -17.80 -2.98 -3.42
N ARG A 455 -17.50 -1.68 -3.45
CA ARG A 455 -16.48 -1.10 -4.35
C ARG A 455 -15.14 -0.93 -3.65
N GLN A 456 -14.09 -1.51 -4.21
CA GLN A 456 -12.73 -1.40 -3.69
C GLN A 456 -12.10 -0.02 -3.97
N THR A 457 -11.26 0.46 -3.06
CA THR A 457 -10.50 1.70 -3.21
C THR A 457 -9.30 1.53 -4.16
N LEU A 458 -8.75 2.66 -4.61
CA LEU A 458 -7.45 2.71 -5.27
C LEU A 458 -6.37 2.02 -4.43
N PHE A 459 -6.33 2.31 -3.12
CA PHE A 459 -5.38 1.73 -2.19
C PHE A 459 -5.48 0.20 -2.18
N ALA A 460 -6.68 -0.38 -2.01
CA ALA A 460 -6.87 -1.83 -2.03
C ALA A 460 -6.36 -2.48 -3.33
N SER A 461 -6.69 -1.88 -4.48
CA SER A 461 -6.19 -2.36 -5.78
C SER A 461 -4.65 -2.30 -5.87
N GLN A 462 -4.02 -1.25 -5.33
CA GLN A 462 -2.56 -1.16 -5.32
C GLN A 462 -1.92 -2.20 -4.39
N VAL A 463 -2.51 -2.46 -3.21
CA VAL A 463 -2.08 -3.53 -2.29
C VAL A 463 -2.10 -4.86 -3.02
N MET A 464 -3.24 -5.24 -3.60
CA MET A 464 -3.39 -6.51 -4.32
C MET A 464 -2.39 -6.64 -5.47
N ARG A 465 -2.12 -5.54 -6.19
CA ARG A 465 -1.27 -5.56 -7.39
C ARG A 465 0.23 -5.55 -7.08
N TYR A 466 0.67 -4.87 -6.03
CA TYR A 466 2.10 -4.57 -5.83
C TYR A 466 2.71 -5.14 -4.56
N ALA A 467 1.93 -5.39 -3.51
CA ALA A 467 2.40 -6.05 -2.29
C ALA A 467 2.26 -7.57 -2.43
N ASP A 468 3.36 -8.33 -2.43
CA ASP A 468 3.27 -9.81 -2.52
C ASP A 468 2.64 -10.37 -1.25
N LEU A 469 3.12 -9.85 -0.12
CA LEU A 469 2.62 -10.11 1.22
C LEU A 469 2.14 -8.80 1.84
N TYR A 470 1.19 -8.89 2.78
CA TYR A 470 0.83 -7.76 3.62
C TYR A 470 0.33 -8.22 4.98
N ALA A 471 0.45 -7.39 6.00
CA ALA A 471 -0.03 -7.66 7.35
C ALA A 471 -0.23 -6.37 8.14
N ALA A 472 -0.84 -6.49 9.33
CA ALA A 472 -0.93 -5.39 10.29
C ALA A 472 0.45 -4.97 10.82
N SER A 473 1.37 -5.93 10.95
CA SER A 473 2.76 -5.71 11.36
C SER A 473 3.69 -6.73 10.71
N PHE A 474 4.93 -6.31 10.43
CA PHE A 474 6.00 -7.19 9.98
C PHE A 474 6.32 -8.29 11.01
N ILE A 475 6.02 -8.06 12.30
CA ILE A 475 6.27 -9.03 13.37
C ILE A 475 5.54 -10.35 13.14
N ASN A 476 4.47 -10.34 12.35
CA ASN A 476 3.70 -11.54 12.01
C ASN A 476 4.55 -12.59 11.28
N LEU A 477 5.67 -12.20 10.64
CA LEU A 477 6.64 -13.13 10.05
C LEU A 477 7.27 -14.06 11.10
N LEU A 478 7.40 -13.63 12.35
CA LEU A 478 7.96 -14.43 13.44
C LEU A 478 7.20 -15.75 13.65
N TYR A 479 5.92 -15.76 13.30
CA TYR A 479 5.04 -16.91 13.48
C TYR A 479 5.15 -17.94 12.35
N TYR A 480 5.96 -17.69 11.32
CA TYR A 480 6.16 -18.58 10.17
C TYR A 480 7.61 -19.11 10.13
N PRO A 481 7.84 -20.38 9.71
CA PRO A 481 9.20 -20.85 9.47
C PRO A 481 9.79 -20.17 8.22
N PHE A 482 11.12 -20.02 8.15
CA PHE A 482 11.76 -19.43 6.97
C PHE A 482 11.78 -20.34 5.74
N SER A 483 11.36 -21.60 5.86
CA SER A 483 11.05 -22.49 4.74
C SER A 483 9.59 -22.43 4.30
N TYR A 484 8.79 -21.49 4.83
CA TYR A 484 7.37 -21.40 4.50
C TYR A 484 7.15 -20.97 3.04
N LEU A 485 6.28 -21.70 2.34
CA LEU A 485 5.73 -21.29 1.06
C LEU A 485 4.41 -20.54 1.29
N PHE A 486 4.43 -19.22 1.18
CA PHE A 486 3.21 -18.42 1.11
C PHE A 486 2.54 -18.71 -0.24
N ARG A 487 1.27 -19.11 -0.22
CA ARG A 487 0.53 -19.51 -1.44
C ARG A 487 -0.66 -18.59 -1.69
N ALA A 488 -0.78 -18.12 -2.92
CA ALA A 488 -1.99 -17.49 -3.46
C ALA A 488 -2.69 -18.45 -4.43
N ALA A 489 -4.00 -18.33 -4.58
CA ALA A 489 -4.70 -19.06 -5.64
C ALA A 489 -4.25 -18.52 -7.02
N HIS A 490 -4.14 -19.40 -8.01
CA HIS A 490 -3.88 -18.98 -9.38
C HIS A 490 -5.05 -18.15 -9.90
N VAL A 491 -4.74 -17.04 -10.56
CA VAL A 491 -5.75 -16.15 -11.13
C VAL A 491 -6.16 -16.70 -12.49
N LEU A 492 -7.46 -16.95 -12.65
CA LEU A 492 -8.06 -17.37 -13.91
C LEU A 492 -8.80 -16.18 -14.55
N MET A 493 -8.70 -16.08 -15.88
CA MET A 493 -9.58 -15.21 -16.66
C MET A 493 -11.03 -15.72 -16.57
N PRO A 494 -12.04 -14.85 -16.77
CA PRO A 494 -13.44 -15.26 -16.64
C PRO A 494 -13.83 -16.48 -17.48
N HIS A 495 -13.31 -16.59 -18.70
CA HIS A 495 -13.59 -17.72 -19.60
C HIS A 495 -12.92 -19.04 -19.15
N GLU A 496 -11.87 -18.99 -18.35
CA GLU A 496 -11.19 -20.17 -17.79
C GLU A 496 -11.93 -20.72 -16.56
N SER A 497 -12.81 -19.93 -15.94
CA SER A 497 -13.58 -20.32 -14.74
C SER A 497 -15.05 -20.65 -15.01
N THR A 498 -15.62 -20.17 -16.12
CA THR A 498 -17.07 -20.23 -16.39
C THR A 498 -17.45 -21.18 -17.52
N VAL A 499 -16.49 -21.63 -18.33
CA VAL A 499 -16.72 -22.62 -19.38
C VAL A 499 -16.44 -24.00 -18.82
N GLU A 500 -17.46 -24.86 -18.77
CA GLU A 500 -17.28 -26.26 -18.40
C GLU A 500 -16.33 -26.96 -19.39
N HIS A 501 -15.48 -27.87 -18.90
CA HIS A 501 -14.63 -28.72 -19.74
C HIS A 501 -15.41 -29.81 -20.50
N SER A 502 -16.64 -29.50 -20.93
CA SER A 502 -17.41 -30.36 -21.81
C SER A 502 -16.91 -30.17 -23.24
N HIS A 503 -16.39 -31.23 -23.85
CA HIS A 503 -16.02 -31.25 -25.26
C HIS A 503 -17.26 -30.96 -26.10
N VAL A 504 -17.42 -29.72 -26.54
CA VAL A 504 -18.44 -29.37 -27.53
C VAL A 504 -17.95 -29.95 -28.86
N ASN A 505 -18.44 -31.14 -29.23
CA ASN A 505 -18.39 -31.62 -30.60
C ASN A 505 -19.34 -30.74 -31.43
N LEU A 506 -18.92 -29.51 -31.72
CA LEU A 506 -19.53 -28.71 -32.77
C LEU A 506 -19.34 -29.48 -34.07
N ILE A 507 -20.45 -29.87 -34.68
CA ILE A 507 -20.48 -30.52 -35.99
C ILE A 507 -19.81 -29.55 -36.98
N ASP A 508 -18.66 -29.98 -37.47
CA ASP A 508 -17.74 -29.26 -38.35
C ASP A 508 -18.46 -28.74 -39.62
N THR A 509 -18.70 -27.43 -39.64
CA THR A 509 -18.54 -26.64 -40.88
C THR A 509 -17.29 -25.80 -40.68
N GLU A 510 -16.12 -26.46 -40.80
CA GLU A 510 -14.81 -25.89 -40.51
C GLU A 510 -14.49 -24.69 -41.41
N SER A 511 -14.19 -23.56 -40.79
CA SER A 511 -13.43 -22.47 -41.41
C SER A 511 -11.93 -22.85 -41.38
N PRO A 512 -11.17 -22.77 -42.50
CA PRO A 512 -9.80 -23.30 -42.60
C PRO A 512 -8.75 -22.64 -41.68
N LEU A 513 -9.14 -21.61 -40.93
CA LEU A 513 -8.24 -20.80 -40.10
C LEU A 513 -8.46 -20.99 -38.59
N ALA A 514 -9.41 -21.84 -38.18
CA ALA A 514 -9.83 -21.93 -36.80
C ALA A 514 -10.03 -23.37 -36.32
N THR A 515 -9.01 -24.23 -36.44
CA THR A 515 -9.01 -25.50 -35.69
C THR A 515 -7.67 -25.77 -35.01
N ARG A 516 -7.67 -25.55 -33.70
CA ARG A 516 -6.68 -26.05 -32.72
C ARG A 516 -7.19 -27.35 -32.09
N ASN A 517 -7.99 -28.13 -32.82
CA ASN A 517 -8.48 -29.44 -32.39
C ASN A 517 -7.40 -30.49 -32.67
N ARG A 518 -6.55 -30.72 -31.66
CA ARG A 518 -5.70 -31.91 -31.59
C ARG A 518 -6.60 -33.11 -31.30
N ARG A 519 -6.96 -33.88 -32.33
CA ARG A 519 -7.00 -35.34 -32.15
C ARG A 519 -5.55 -35.84 -32.19
N ASP A 520 -5.26 -37.00 -31.62
CA ASP A 520 -3.94 -37.64 -31.66
C ASP A 520 -3.41 -37.69 -33.09
N PHE A 521 -2.62 -36.68 -33.47
CA PHE A 521 -1.99 -36.56 -34.78
C PHE A 521 -0.49 -36.67 -34.57
N ASP A 522 0.06 -37.70 -35.19
CA ASP A 522 1.45 -38.14 -35.10
C ASP A 522 2.40 -37.00 -35.50
N VAL A 523 3.39 -36.69 -34.65
CA VAL A 523 4.32 -35.56 -34.81
C VAL A 523 5.04 -35.57 -36.18
N LYS A 524 5.15 -36.75 -36.79
CA LYS A 524 5.72 -36.96 -38.14
C LYS A 524 4.94 -36.28 -39.28
N GLU A 525 3.62 -36.09 -39.17
CA GLU A 525 2.85 -35.46 -40.26
C GLU A 525 3.06 -33.94 -40.36
N MET A 526 3.42 -33.28 -39.25
CA MET A 526 3.71 -31.84 -39.24
C MET A 526 5.01 -31.47 -39.98
N GLU A 527 6.02 -32.35 -39.98
CA GLU A 527 7.28 -32.11 -40.70
C GLU A 527 7.10 -32.15 -42.23
N ILE A 528 6.19 -33.01 -42.71
CA ILE A 528 5.94 -33.19 -44.15
C ILE A 528 5.21 -31.97 -44.74
N LYS A 529 4.24 -31.37 -44.02
CA LYS A 529 3.51 -30.19 -44.49
C LYS A 529 4.33 -28.89 -44.46
N ARG A 530 5.35 -28.77 -43.59
CA ARG A 530 6.23 -27.59 -43.53
C ARG A 530 7.11 -27.43 -44.78
N HIS A 531 7.42 -28.52 -45.48
CA HIS A 531 8.25 -28.51 -46.69
C HIS A 531 7.56 -27.92 -47.94
N GLN A 532 6.24 -27.66 -47.90
CA GLN A 532 5.49 -27.10 -49.04
C GLN A 532 5.39 -25.56 -49.03
N LEU A 533 5.95 -24.87 -48.03
CA LEU A 533 5.87 -23.42 -47.85
C LEU A 533 7.20 -22.69 -48.14
N THR A 534 8.03 -23.20 -49.05
CA THR A 534 9.28 -22.53 -49.46
C THR A 534 9.03 -21.62 -50.66
N ARG A 535 9.20 -20.30 -50.47
CA ARG A 535 9.33 -19.35 -51.59
C ARG A 535 10.74 -19.48 -52.20
N SER A 536 10.82 -19.17 -53.49
CA SER A 536 11.96 -19.31 -54.40
C SER A 536 13.36 -19.10 -53.80
N ILE A 537 14.27 -19.97 -54.26
CA ILE A 537 15.69 -20.16 -53.95
C ILE A 537 16.44 -18.83 -53.72
N SER A 538 16.82 -18.55 -52.48
CA SER A 538 17.91 -17.63 -52.14
C SER A 538 19.19 -18.43 -51.87
N GLU A 539 20.35 -17.96 -52.36
CA GLU A 539 21.65 -18.63 -52.19
C GLU A 539 22.15 -18.67 -50.74
N ILE A 540 21.53 -17.90 -49.85
CA ILE A 540 21.75 -17.97 -48.40
C ILE A 540 20.58 -18.75 -47.80
N GLN A 541 20.84 -19.98 -47.37
CA GLN A 541 19.88 -20.76 -46.58
C GLN A 541 19.98 -20.36 -45.11
N PRO A 542 18.89 -19.89 -44.48
CA PRO A 542 18.89 -19.65 -43.04
C PRO A 542 19.09 -20.98 -42.29
N PRO A 543 19.91 -21.02 -41.23
CA PRO A 543 20.26 -22.25 -40.52
C PRO A 543 19.06 -22.96 -39.88
N HIS A 544 17.97 -22.24 -39.61
CA HIS A 544 16.71 -22.81 -39.15
C HIS A 544 15.55 -22.16 -39.93
N LEU A 545 14.93 -22.92 -40.84
CA LEU A 545 13.78 -22.46 -41.64
C LEU A 545 12.49 -22.36 -40.80
N PHE A 546 12.39 -23.14 -39.73
CA PHE A 546 11.22 -23.19 -38.85
C PHE A 546 11.64 -23.35 -37.39
N PRO A 547 10.86 -22.82 -36.43
CA PRO A 547 11.09 -23.07 -35.02
C PRO A 547 10.87 -24.55 -34.68
N GLN A 548 11.77 -25.09 -33.86
CA GLN A 548 11.60 -26.40 -33.24
C GLN A 548 10.55 -26.28 -32.12
N ALA A 549 9.64 -27.24 -32.04
CA ALA A 549 8.70 -27.30 -30.94
C ALA A 549 9.48 -27.63 -29.65
N PRO A 550 9.33 -26.85 -28.57
CA PRO A 550 9.90 -27.22 -27.28
C PRO A 550 9.39 -28.59 -26.86
N GLN A 551 10.31 -29.50 -26.52
CA GLN A 551 9.96 -30.85 -26.05
C GLN A 551 9.70 -30.89 -24.54
N GLU A 552 10.09 -29.83 -23.84
CA GLU A 552 9.96 -29.68 -22.39
C GLU A 552 9.43 -28.28 -22.06
N ILE A 553 8.93 -28.12 -20.83
CA ILE A 553 8.51 -26.82 -20.32
C ILE A 553 9.76 -25.92 -20.23
N THR A 554 9.76 -24.83 -20.98
CA THR A 554 10.91 -23.91 -21.05
C THR A 554 10.86 -22.78 -20.02
N HIS A 555 9.90 -22.82 -19.09
CA HIS A 555 9.73 -21.80 -18.06
C HIS A 555 9.55 -22.46 -16.68
N CYS A 556 10.33 -22.03 -15.70
CA CYS A 556 10.18 -22.46 -14.31
C CYS A 556 9.43 -21.35 -13.55
N HIS A 557 8.39 -21.70 -12.81
CA HIS A 557 7.79 -20.78 -11.85
C HIS A 557 8.57 -20.79 -10.53
N ASP A 558 8.44 -19.72 -9.73
CA ASP A 558 9.10 -19.62 -8.41
C ASP A 558 8.72 -20.81 -7.46
N GLU A 559 7.72 -21.64 -7.79
CA GLU A 559 7.32 -22.84 -7.04
C GLU A 559 8.07 -24.12 -7.48
N ASP A 560 8.73 -24.13 -8.64
CA ASP A 560 9.21 -25.36 -9.30
C ASP A 560 10.68 -25.72 -9.03
N ASP A 561 11.51 -24.79 -8.50
CA ASP A 561 12.95 -25.02 -8.28
C ASP A 561 13.28 -26.03 -7.15
N SER A 562 12.31 -26.79 -6.63
CA SER A 562 12.54 -27.73 -5.52
C SER A 562 13.02 -29.13 -5.96
N VAL A 563 13.18 -29.37 -7.26
CA VAL A 563 13.61 -30.68 -7.78
C VAL A 563 14.68 -30.48 -8.84
N HIS A 564 15.96 -30.38 -8.45
CA HIS A 564 17.15 -30.87 -9.18
C HIS A 564 18.46 -30.26 -8.62
N GLU A 565 18.79 -30.56 -7.37
CA GLU A 565 20.20 -30.65 -6.94
C GLU A 565 20.37 -31.99 -6.24
N GLY A 566 20.70 -33.00 -7.03
CA GLY A 566 20.82 -34.37 -6.55
C GLY A 566 20.82 -35.34 -7.72
N LYS A 567 21.94 -35.37 -8.45
CA LYS A 567 22.49 -36.57 -9.07
C LYS A 567 23.92 -36.31 -9.56
N GLU A 568 24.83 -36.94 -8.82
CA GLU A 568 26.24 -37.31 -9.06
C GLU A 568 27.28 -36.23 -9.35
#